data_AF-X6JFG8-F1
#
_entry.id   AF-X6JFG8-F1
#
_cell.length_a   1.000
_cell.length_b   1.000
_cell.length_c   1.000
_cell.angle_alpha   90.00
_cell.angle_beta   90.00
_cell.angle_gamma   90.00
#
_symmetry.space_group_name_H-M   'P 1'
#
loop_
_entity.id
_entity.type
_entity.pdbx_description
1 polymer ?
#
loop_
_entity_poly.entity_id
_entity_poly.type
_entity_poly.pdbx_seq_one_letter_code
_entity_poly.pdbx_strand_id
1 'polypeptide(L)'
;MELDTMTYFDLGTFSRRLDNTLSEAQMWFDRGLIWQYGFNHEEAIACYERALEVAPSNVMARWGIAHCLGPNYNKLWTSFGPEERIVALTRAHVLLAEACDLSAIEVERALLDALTSRFPTDPEIADYGPWNDDFADAMRTVYERFPDDLDVTAIFVEALINRTPWALWDTRTGQPSAGTSTVEARAALDRAFTTQPAAWGHPGLLHFYIHLMEMSSTPEKALPHADRLVRLAGC
;
A
#
# COMPACT_ATOMS: atom_id res chain seq x y z
N MET A 1 7.38 16.80 28.82
CA MET A 1 6.57 16.68 27.60
C MET A 1 6.31 15.19 27.43
N GLU A 2 5.47 14.65 28.31
CA GLU A 2 5.02 13.25 28.33
C GLU A 2 3.52 13.36 28.14
N LEU A 3 3.08 13.49 26.89
CA LEU A 3 1.67 13.45 26.56
C LEU A 3 1.54 12.46 25.41
N ASP A 4 0.87 11.35 25.72
CA ASP A 4 0.17 10.46 24.79
C ASP A 4 0.84 9.20 24.23
N THR A 5 1.86 8.63 24.89
CA THR A 5 2.36 7.28 24.55
C THR A 5 1.69 6.13 25.32
N MET A 6 0.85 6.42 26.32
CA MET A 6 0.34 5.40 27.25
C MET A 6 -0.99 4.74 26.86
N THR A 7 -1.68 5.17 25.80
CA THR A 7 -2.91 4.49 25.31
C THR A 7 -3.11 4.57 23.80
N TYR A 8 -2.04 4.54 22.98
CA TYR A 8 -2.22 4.32 21.54
C TYR A 8 -2.53 2.84 21.28
N PHE A 9 -3.29 2.54 20.23
CA PHE A 9 -3.64 1.16 19.85
C PHE A 9 -2.38 0.33 19.59
N ASP A 10 -2.33 -0.90 20.11
CA ASP A 10 -1.19 -1.80 19.88
C ASP A 10 -1.25 -2.37 18.45
N LEU A 11 -0.33 -1.88 17.60
CA LEU A 11 -0.20 -2.30 16.21
C LEU A 11 0.90 -3.36 16.02
N GLY A 12 1.47 -3.88 17.11
CA GLY A 12 2.61 -4.77 17.07
C GLY A 12 3.92 -4.04 16.77
N THR A 13 4.91 -4.78 16.27
CA THR A 13 6.31 -4.33 16.15
C THR A 13 6.81 -4.27 14.70
N PHE A 14 5.91 -4.28 13.71
CA PHE A 14 6.32 -4.17 12.32
C PHE A 14 6.96 -2.79 12.09
N SER A 15 8.05 -2.77 11.32
CA SER A 15 8.76 -1.53 11.02
C SER A 15 9.43 -1.61 9.65
N ARG A 16 9.28 -0.54 8.86
CA ARG A 16 10.11 -0.29 7.67
C ARG A 16 11.11 0.80 8.04
N ARG A 17 12.36 0.39 8.25
CA ARG A 17 13.42 1.32 8.64
C ARG A 17 13.64 2.38 7.57
N LEU A 18 13.50 3.63 7.95
CA LEU A 18 13.88 4.79 7.16
C LEU A 18 15.29 5.26 7.56
N ASP A 19 16.10 5.65 6.58
CA ASP A 19 17.42 6.18 6.85
C ASP A 19 17.33 7.59 7.44
N ASN A 20 18.24 7.90 8.37
CA ASN A 20 18.40 9.23 8.98
C ASN A 20 17.11 9.84 9.58
N THR A 21 16.18 9.01 10.04
CA THR A 21 14.90 9.44 10.59
C THR A 21 14.92 9.44 12.13
N LEU A 22 14.35 10.48 12.74
CA LEU A 22 14.18 10.56 14.20
C LEU A 22 13.30 9.41 14.69
N SER A 23 13.59 8.84 15.86
CA SER A 23 12.86 7.67 16.38
C SER A 23 11.36 7.90 16.50
N GLU A 24 10.93 9.11 16.84
CA GLU A 24 9.52 9.48 16.92
C GLU A 24 8.85 9.53 15.54
N ALA A 25 9.52 10.08 14.52
CA ALA A 25 9.02 10.07 13.15
C ALA A 25 8.97 8.64 12.58
N GLN A 26 9.96 7.79 12.89
CA GLN A 26 9.97 6.37 12.52
C GLN A 26 8.76 5.64 13.12
N MET A 27 8.48 5.84 14.41
CA MET A 27 7.33 5.24 15.08
C MET A 27 6.02 5.66 14.40
N TRP A 28 5.82 6.95 14.14
CA TRP A 28 4.59 7.41 13.47
C TRP A 28 4.48 6.91 12.04
N PHE A 29 5.58 6.84 11.30
CA PHE A 29 5.62 6.25 9.98
C PHE A 29 5.23 4.77 9.99
N ASP A 30 5.79 3.98 10.91
CA ASP A 30 5.49 2.55 11.03
C ASP A 30 4.01 2.32 11.37
N ARG A 31 3.44 3.13 12.27
CA ARG A 31 1.99 3.11 12.57
C ARG A 31 1.16 3.41 11.33
N GLY A 32 1.53 4.45 10.58
CA GLY A 32 0.85 4.83 9.34
C GLY A 32 0.88 3.69 8.32
N LEU A 33 2.03 3.02 8.19
CA LEU A 33 2.20 1.92 7.25
C LEU A 33 1.36 0.69 7.60
N ILE A 34 1.23 0.38 8.90
CA ILE A 34 0.36 -0.72 9.35
C ILE A 34 -1.12 -0.39 9.07
N TRP A 35 -1.56 0.86 9.32
CA TRP A 35 -2.93 1.27 8.99
C TRP A 35 -3.20 1.32 7.49
N GLN A 36 -2.23 1.76 6.69
CA GLN A 36 -2.29 1.73 5.23
C GLN A 36 -2.46 0.28 4.75
N TYR A 37 -1.66 -0.65 5.25
CA TYR A 37 -1.81 -2.07 4.93
C TYR A 37 -3.14 -2.64 5.41
N GLY A 38 -3.72 -2.16 6.50
CA GLY A 38 -5.07 -2.52 6.95
C GLY A 38 -6.21 -1.82 6.21
N PHE A 39 -5.92 -1.03 5.17
CA PHE A 39 -6.87 -0.17 4.45
C PHE A 39 -7.62 0.87 5.30
N ASN A 40 -7.11 1.19 6.49
CA ASN A 40 -7.56 2.35 7.27
C ASN A 40 -6.77 3.60 6.87
N HIS A 41 -7.06 4.10 5.67
CA HIS A 41 -6.30 5.21 5.07
C HIS A 41 -6.43 6.53 5.85
N GLU A 42 -7.55 6.79 6.53
CA GLU A 42 -7.74 8.01 7.33
C GLU A 42 -6.77 8.06 8.51
N GLU A 43 -6.68 6.98 9.29
CA GLU A 43 -5.74 6.91 10.41
C GLU A 43 -4.28 6.81 9.93
N ALA A 44 -4.04 6.16 8.78
CA ALA A 44 -2.71 6.15 8.15
C ALA A 44 -2.23 7.57 7.83
N ILE A 45 -3.09 8.39 7.20
CA ILE A 45 -2.80 9.80 6.90
C ILE A 45 -2.49 10.57 8.19
N ALA A 46 -3.30 10.42 9.24
CA ALA A 46 -3.06 11.10 10.51
C ALA A 46 -1.71 10.71 11.14
N CYS A 47 -1.31 9.44 11.03
CA CYS A 47 0.00 8.98 11.49
C CYS A 47 1.15 9.58 10.67
N TYR A 48 1.03 9.62 9.34
CA TYR A 48 2.05 10.21 8.48
C TYR A 48 2.17 11.73 8.65
N GLU A 49 1.05 12.43 8.90
CA GLU A 49 1.06 13.86 9.25
C GLU A 49 1.88 14.10 10.53
N ARG A 50 1.69 13.29 11.58
CA ARG A 50 2.52 13.35 12.79
C ARG A 50 3.99 13.04 12.52
N ALA A 51 4.29 12.10 11.62
CA ALA A 51 5.66 11.85 11.20
C ALA A 51 6.29 13.08 10.52
N LEU A 52 5.51 13.83 9.72
CA LEU A 52 5.94 15.06 9.06
C LEU A 52 6.04 16.26 10.01
N GLU A 53 5.25 16.33 11.08
CA GLU A 53 5.43 17.33 12.14
C GLU A 53 6.80 17.23 12.80
N VAL A 54 7.29 15.99 12.98
CA VAL A 54 8.61 15.70 13.58
C VAL A 54 9.73 15.77 12.56
N ALA A 55 9.52 15.24 11.36
CA ALA A 55 10.50 15.20 10.28
C ALA A 55 9.91 15.73 8.96
N PRO A 56 9.84 17.07 8.78
CA PRO A 56 9.23 17.67 7.60
C PRO A 56 9.93 17.35 6.28
N SER A 57 11.11 16.74 6.27
CA SER A 57 11.82 16.30 5.06
C SER A 57 11.63 14.80 4.78
N ASN A 58 10.75 14.10 5.50
CA ASN A 58 10.54 12.67 5.29
C ASN A 58 9.76 12.42 3.99
N VAL A 59 10.42 11.82 3.02
CA VAL A 59 9.86 11.52 1.68
C VAL A 59 8.79 10.45 1.78
N MET A 60 9.04 9.39 2.54
CA MET A 60 8.13 8.25 2.62
C MET A 60 6.84 8.56 3.39
N ALA A 61 6.87 9.49 4.35
CA ALA A 61 5.65 9.97 5.00
C ALA A 61 4.78 10.78 4.03
N ARG A 62 5.37 11.65 3.18
CA ARG A 62 4.61 12.33 2.10
C ARG A 62 4.05 11.33 1.10
N TRP A 63 4.87 10.37 0.69
CA TRP A 63 4.46 9.27 -0.18
C TRP A 63 3.29 8.50 0.41
N GLY A 64 3.34 8.16 1.71
CA GLY A 64 2.29 7.42 2.41
C GLY A 64 0.97 8.18 2.46
N ILE A 65 1.00 9.50 2.72
CA ILE A 65 -0.19 10.34 2.64
C ILE A 65 -0.74 10.34 1.21
N ALA A 66 0.11 10.59 0.22
CA ALA A 66 -0.31 10.60 -1.19
C ALA A 66 -0.94 9.25 -1.58
N HIS A 67 -0.31 8.12 -1.24
CA HIS A 67 -0.85 6.78 -1.49
C HIS A 67 -2.23 6.59 -0.88
N CYS A 68 -2.40 6.99 0.38
CA CYS A 68 -3.66 6.85 1.11
C CYS A 68 -4.79 7.76 0.60
N LEU A 69 -4.48 8.85 -0.11
CA LEU A 69 -5.47 9.70 -0.78
C LEU A 69 -6.03 9.07 -2.06
N GLY A 70 -5.34 8.05 -2.61
CA GLY A 70 -5.80 7.27 -3.74
C GLY A 70 -6.80 6.17 -3.37
N PRO A 71 -7.26 5.39 -4.36
CA PRO A 71 -8.18 4.28 -4.14
C PRO A 71 -7.49 3.16 -3.37
N ASN A 72 -8.23 2.17 -2.92
CA ASN A 72 -7.69 0.86 -2.56
C ASN A 72 -8.68 -0.22 -3.00
N TYR A 73 -8.39 -1.47 -2.67
CA TYR A 73 -9.22 -2.61 -3.07
C TYR A 73 -10.67 -2.48 -2.61
N ASN A 74 -10.92 -1.79 -1.49
CA ASN A 74 -12.24 -1.59 -0.89
C ASN A 74 -12.87 -0.23 -1.23
N LYS A 75 -12.11 0.73 -1.79
CA LYS A 75 -12.60 2.07 -2.16
C LYS A 75 -12.04 2.47 -3.52
N LEU A 76 -12.81 2.20 -4.57
CA LEU A 76 -12.46 2.53 -5.96
C LEU A 76 -12.53 4.04 -6.19
N TRP A 77 -11.84 4.54 -7.24
CA TRP A 77 -11.95 5.94 -7.67
C TRP A 77 -13.41 6.39 -7.92
N THR A 78 -14.25 5.48 -8.42
CA THR A 78 -15.67 5.75 -8.66
C THR A 78 -16.48 5.94 -7.38
N SER A 79 -15.97 5.51 -6.23
CA SER A 79 -16.59 5.72 -4.91
C SER A 79 -16.28 7.09 -4.32
N PHE A 80 -15.31 7.83 -4.85
CA PHE A 80 -14.98 9.18 -4.39
C PHE A 80 -16.02 10.17 -4.91
N GLY A 81 -16.56 11.00 -4.02
CA GLY A 81 -17.42 12.11 -4.39
C GLY A 81 -16.66 13.15 -5.24
N PRO A 82 -17.34 13.99 -6.05
CA PRO A 82 -16.67 15.00 -6.87
C PRO A 82 -15.75 15.94 -6.07
N GLU A 83 -16.22 16.48 -4.95
CA GLU A 83 -15.42 17.38 -4.09
C GLU A 83 -14.25 16.63 -3.43
N GLU A 84 -14.52 15.43 -2.91
CA GLU A 84 -13.50 14.57 -2.28
C GLU A 84 -12.37 14.26 -3.26
N ARG A 85 -12.71 13.92 -4.50
CA ARG A 85 -11.74 13.64 -5.56
C ARG A 85 -10.89 14.86 -5.90
N ILE A 86 -11.48 16.05 -6.02
CA ILE A 86 -10.73 17.29 -6.27
C ILE A 86 -9.70 17.52 -5.15
N VAL A 87 -10.12 17.39 -3.89
CA VAL A 87 -9.25 17.56 -2.72
C VAL A 87 -8.14 16.51 -2.70
N ALA A 88 -8.48 15.23 -2.92
CA ALA A 88 -7.53 14.13 -2.92
C ALA A 88 -6.46 14.29 -4.00
N LEU A 89 -6.86 14.55 -5.25
CA LEU A 89 -5.93 14.72 -6.38
C LEU A 89 -5.03 15.94 -6.18
N THR A 90 -5.60 17.09 -5.82
CA THR A 90 -4.83 18.32 -5.57
C THR A 90 -3.78 18.08 -4.49
N ARG A 91 -4.19 17.47 -3.38
CA ARG A 91 -3.29 17.22 -2.25
C ARG A 91 -2.21 16.18 -2.60
N ALA A 92 -2.56 15.11 -3.30
CA ALA A 92 -1.61 14.09 -3.73
C ALA A 92 -0.54 14.69 -4.66
N HIS A 93 -0.92 15.49 -5.67
CA HIS A 93 0.05 16.12 -6.56
C HIS A 93 0.99 17.08 -5.83
N VAL A 94 0.49 17.88 -4.89
CA VAL A 94 1.33 18.77 -4.07
C VAL A 94 2.35 17.98 -3.25
N LEU A 95 1.91 16.93 -2.54
CA LEU A 95 2.79 16.10 -1.72
C LEU A 95 3.87 15.40 -2.54
N LEU A 96 3.51 14.88 -3.72
CA LEU A 96 4.46 14.21 -4.61
C LEU A 96 5.47 15.21 -5.19
N ALA A 97 5.02 16.41 -5.58
CA ALA A 97 5.90 17.47 -6.06
C ALA A 97 6.90 17.91 -4.98
N GLU A 98 6.44 18.15 -3.75
CA GLU A 98 7.32 18.49 -2.62
C GLU A 98 8.31 17.36 -2.31
N ALA A 99 7.88 16.11 -2.40
CA ALA A 99 8.74 14.97 -2.15
C ALA A 99 9.85 14.80 -3.23
N CYS A 100 9.57 15.19 -4.48
CA CYS A 100 10.56 15.13 -5.56
C CYS A 100 11.78 16.03 -5.31
N ASP A 101 11.57 17.17 -4.63
CA ASP A 101 12.61 18.15 -4.28
C ASP A 101 13.48 17.72 -3.09
N LEU A 102 13.09 16.64 -2.40
CA LEU A 102 13.80 16.11 -1.24
C LEU A 102 14.80 15.00 -1.63
N SER A 103 15.78 14.79 -0.76
CA SER A 103 16.72 13.67 -0.88
C SER A 103 16.02 12.37 -0.50
N ALA A 104 16.16 11.35 -1.34
CA ALA A 104 15.55 10.04 -1.16
C ALA A 104 16.56 8.98 -1.59
N ILE A 105 16.59 7.84 -0.89
CA ILE A 105 17.37 6.69 -1.36
C ILE A 105 16.72 6.09 -2.61
N GLU A 106 17.44 5.20 -3.29
CA GLU A 106 17.07 4.67 -4.61
C GLU A 106 15.67 4.05 -4.65
N VAL A 107 15.33 3.22 -3.65
CA VAL A 107 14.02 2.56 -3.57
C VAL A 107 12.89 3.54 -3.25
N GLU A 108 13.12 4.52 -2.38
CA GLU A 108 12.13 5.55 -2.04
C GLU A 108 11.83 6.43 -3.24
N ARG A 109 12.86 6.80 -4.02
CA ARG A 109 12.67 7.56 -5.27
C ARG A 109 11.89 6.76 -6.29
N ALA A 110 12.19 5.46 -6.45
CA ALA A 110 11.45 4.61 -7.37
C ALA A 110 9.97 4.45 -6.99
N LEU A 111 9.66 4.30 -5.70
CA LEU A 111 8.29 4.27 -5.18
C LEU A 111 7.56 5.60 -5.39
N LEU A 112 8.25 6.72 -5.17
CA LEU A 112 7.75 8.06 -5.41
C LEU A 112 7.38 8.27 -6.88
N ASP A 113 8.31 7.97 -7.78
CA ASP A 113 8.12 8.12 -9.22
C ASP A 113 6.94 7.25 -9.69
N ALA A 114 6.86 5.99 -9.25
CA ALA A 114 5.76 5.10 -9.62
C ALA A 114 4.39 5.64 -9.17
N LEU A 115 4.29 6.16 -7.95
CA LEU A 115 3.02 6.64 -7.39
C LEU A 115 2.42 7.83 -8.16
N THR A 116 3.23 8.62 -8.86
CA THR A 116 2.72 9.69 -9.73
C THR A 116 1.77 9.17 -10.82
N SER A 117 1.97 7.93 -11.28
CA SER A 117 1.16 7.27 -12.31
C SER A 117 -0.22 6.84 -11.82
N ARG A 118 -0.52 7.01 -10.52
CA ARG A 118 -1.82 6.67 -9.92
C ARG A 118 -2.83 7.82 -9.99
N PHE A 119 -2.38 9.06 -10.21
CA PHE A 119 -3.17 10.26 -9.97
C PHE A 119 -3.47 11.07 -11.25
N PRO A 120 -4.70 11.01 -11.78
CA PRO A 120 -5.12 11.87 -12.87
C PRO A 120 -5.07 13.35 -12.52
N THR A 121 -4.76 14.19 -13.51
CA THR A 121 -4.81 15.65 -13.38
C THR A 121 -6.21 16.21 -13.51
N ASP A 122 -7.07 15.58 -14.31
CA ASP A 122 -8.47 15.96 -14.47
C ASP A 122 -9.36 15.17 -13.48
N PRO A 123 -9.99 15.85 -12.50
CA PRO A 123 -10.87 15.21 -11.52
C PRO A 123 -12.24 14.79 -12.09
N GLU A 124 -12.58 15.18 -13.32
CA GLU A 124 -13.87 14.90 -13.97
C GLU A 124 -13.81 13.69 -14.91
N ILE A 125 -12.66 13.02 -15.04
CA ILE A 125 -12.56 11.84 -15.89
C ILE A 125 -13.53 10.74 -15.45
N ALA A 126 -14.11 10.05 -16.42
CA ALA A 126 -15.08 8.99 -16.20
C ALA A 126 -14.42 7.61 -16.03
N ASP A 127 -13.24 7.41 -16.62
CA ASP A 127 -12.54 6.12 -16.60
C ASP A 127 -11.15 6.25 -15.94
N TYR A 128 -10.99 5.56 -14.82
CA TYR A 128 -9.74 5.49 -14.05
C TYR A 128 -8.95 4.20 -14.33
N GLY A 129 -9.47 3.29 -15.17
CA GLY A 129 -8.79 2.06 -15.54
C GLY A 129 -7.35 2.26 -16.00
N PRO A 130 -7.08 3.22 -16.92
CA PRO A 130 -5.72 3.52 -17.36
C PRO A 130 -4.76 3.90 -16.22
N TRP A 131 -5.22 4.62 -15.20
CA TRP A 131 -4.38 5.03 -14.06
C TRP A 131 -4.08 3.86 -13.10
N ASN A 132 -5.00 2.91 -12.97
CA ASN A 132 -4.73 1.67 -12.23
C ASN A 132 -3.71 0.81 -12.99
N ASP A 133 -3.83 0.73 -14.31
CA ASP A 133 -2.91 0.00 -15.19
C ASP A 133 -1.51 0.65 -15.17
N ASP A 134 -1.41 1.96 -15.36
CA ASP A 134 -0.16 2.71 -15.36
C ASP A 134 0.57 2.60 -14.01
N PHE A 135 -0.15 2.69 -12.89
CA PHE A 135 0.46 2.49 -11.56
C PHE A 135 0.95 1.05 -11.35
N ALA A 136 0.17 0.05 -11.80
CA ALA A 136 0.58 -1.35 -11.74
C ALA A 136 1.82 -1.63 -12.61
N ASP A 137 1.90 -1.03 -13.80
CA ASP A 137 3.03 -1.15 -14.71
C ASP A 137 4.28 -0.44 -14.18
N ALA A 138 4.12 0.74 -13.59
CA ALA A 138 5.19 1.44 -12.91
C ALA A 138 5.73 0.63 -11.72
N MET A 139 4.83 0.08 -10.87
CA MET A 139 5.22 -0.77 -9.75
C MET A 139 5.85 -2.09 -10.17
N ARG A 140 5.50 -2.65 -11.34
CA ARG A 140 6.20 -3.81 -11.91
C ARG A 140 7.68 -3.50 -12.13
N THR A 141 7.98 -2.33 -12.69
CA THR A 141 9.37 -1.88 -12.90
C THR A 141 10.11 -1.73 -11.56
N VAL A 142 9.45 -1.22 -10.52
CA VAL A 142 10.04 -1.10 -9.17
C VAL A 142 10.29 -2.48 -8.57
N TYR A 143 9.34 -3.41 -8.68
CA TYR A 143 9.47 -4.77 -8.18
C TYR A 143 10.62 -5.53 -8.85
N GLU A 144 10.78 -5.41 -10.17
CA GLU A 144 11.89 -6.03 -10.90
C GLU A 144 13.26 -5.51 -10.44
N ARG A 145 13.33 -4.23 -10.04
CA ARG A 145 14.56 -3.60 -9.52
C ARG A 145 14.85 -3.93 -8.07
N PHE A 146 13.81 -4.10 -7.23
CA PHE A 146 13.92 -4.37 -5.80
C PHE A 146 13.10 -5.60 -5.38
N PRO A 147 13.34 -6.79 -5.99
CA PRO A 147 12.46 -7.95 -5.80
C PRO A 147 12.53 -8.54 -4.38
N ASP A 148 13.56 -8.19 -3.61
CA ASP A 148 13.76 -8.67 -2.24
C ASP A 148 13.24 -7.69 -1.18
N ASP A 149 12.80 -6.48 -1.56
CA ASP A 149 12.10 -5.57 -0.65
C ASP A 149 10.63 -6.01 -0.50
N LEU A 150 10.25 -6.39 0.72
CA LEU A 150 8.93 -6.93 1.02
C LEU A 150 7.82 -5.86 0.95
N ASP A 151 8.11 -4.60 1.28
CA ASP A 151 7.13 -3.52 1.13
C ASP A 151 6.94 -3.18 -0.36
N VAL A 152 8.01 -3.18 -1.15
CA VAL A 152 7.90 -3.05 -2.62
C VAL A 152 7.03 -4.17 -3.19
N THR A 153 7.25 -5.40 -2.74
CA THR A 153 6.41 -6.55 -3.13
C THR A 153 4.96 -6.35 -2.73
N ALA A 154 4.69 -5.87 -1.50
CA ALA A 154 3.34 -5.63 -1.02
C ALA A 154 2.62 -4.55 -1.84
N ILE A 155 3.27 -3.41 -2.09
CA ILE A 155 2.71 -2.30 -2.87
C ILE A 155 2.50 -2.72 -4.33
N PHE A 156 3.40 -3.53 -4.90
CA PHE A 156 3.22 -4.07 -6.25
C PHE A 156 2.00 -4.97 -6.33
N VAL A 157 1.86 -5.90 -5.39
CA VAL A 157 0.68 -6.78 -5.31
C VAL A 157 -0.60 -5.97 -5.14
N GLU A 158 -0.60 -4.95 -4.27
CA GLU A 158 -1.72 -4.02 -4.09
C GLU A 158 -2.11 -3.34 -5.40
N ALA A 159 -1.13 -2.81 -6.15
CA ALA A 159 -1.36 -2.20 -7.45
C ALA A 159 -2.00 -3.18 -8.44
N LEU A 160 -1.51 -4.42 -8.49
CA LEU A 160 -2.03 -5.46 -9.39
C LEU A 160 -3.48 -5.85 -9.09
N ILE A 161 -3.82 -6.09 -7.81
CA ILE A 161 -5.17 -6.52 -7.43
C ILE A 161 -6.19 -5.38 -7.57
N ASN A 162 -5.75 -4.13 -7.42
CA ASN A 162 -6.59 -2.94 -7.58
C ASN A 162 -7.02 -2.67 -9.03
N ARG A 163 -6.39 -3.31 -10.02
CA ARG A 163 -6.83 -3.22 -11.43
C ARG A 163 -8.23 -3.78 -11.63
N THR A 164 -8.56 -4.88 -10.92
CA THR A 164 -9.84 -5.59 -11.06
C THR A 164 -10.38 -6.07 -9.71
N PRO A 165 -10.80 -5.16 -8.81
CA PRO A 165 -11.23 -5.51 -7.47
C PRO A 165 -12.44 -6.44 -7.47
N TRP A 166 -12.42 -7.46 -6.60
CA TRP A 166 -13.40 -8.54 -6.50
C TRP A 166 -13.61 -9.40 -7.76
N ALA A 167 -12.89 -9.13 -8.84
CA ALA A 167 -12.99 -9.85 -10.12
C ALA A 167 -11.76 -10.70 -10.42
N LEU A 168 -10.89 -10.95 -9.44
CA LEU A 168 -9.62 -11.67 -9.58
C LEU A 168 -9.78 -13.12 -10.06
N TRP A 169 -10.91 -13.77 -9.73
CA TRP A 169 -11.22 -15.16 -10.05
C TRP A 169 -12.60 -15.29 -10.69
N ASP A 170 -12.73 -16.16 -11.68
CA ASP A 170 -14.01 -16.59 -12.21
C ASP A 170 -14.59 -17.63 -11.23
N THR A 171 -15.62 -17.24 -10.48
CA THR A 171 -16.26 -18.09 -9.46
C THR A 171 -16.94 -19.32 -10.02
N ARG A 172 -17.25 -19.36 -11.32
CA ARG A 172 -17.85 -20.52 -11.99
C ARG A 172 -16.81 -21.58 -12.36
N THR A 173 -15.61 -21.15 -12.77
CA THR A 173 -14.56 -22.07 -13.26
C THR A 173 -13.44 -22.29 -12.23
N GLY A 174 -13.33 -21.41 -11.24
CA GLY A 174 -12.25 -21.38 -10.27
C GLY A 174 -10.90 -20.95 -10.85
N GLN A 175 -10.86 -20.51 -12.11
CA GLN A 175 -9.64 -20.02 -12.77
C GLN A 175 -9.46 -18.51 -12.55
N PRO A 176 -8.23 -17.99 -12.64
CA PRO A 176 -8.01 -16.55 -12.73
C PRO A 176 -8.84 -15.94 -13.87
N SER A 177 -9.51 -14.82 -13.60
CA SER A 177 -10.31 -14.13 -14.61
C SER A 177 -9.43 -13.62 -15.76
N ALA A 178 -9.96 -13.63 -16.99
CA ALA A 178 -9.24 -13.12 -18.14
C ALA A 178 -8.98 -11.60 -17.99
N GLY A 179 -7.76 -11.16 -18.30
CA GLY A 179 -7.37 -9.74 -18.24
C GLY A 179 -6.97 -9.24 -16.85
N THR A 180 -7.00 -10.08 -15.81
CA THR A 180 -6.53 -9.69 -14.47
C THR A 180 -5.04 -9.99 -14.29
N SER A 181 -4.44 -9.37 -13.28
CA SER A 181 -3.06 -9.65 -12.83
C SER A 181 -2.99 -10.73 -11.76
N THR A 182 -4.03 -11.57 -11.60
CA THR A 182 -4.14 -12.54 -10.49
C THR A 182 -3.00 -13.55 -10.46
N VAL A 183 -2.58 -14.07 -11.62
CA VAL A 183 -1.46 -15.04 -11.71
C VAL A 183 -0.14 -14.39 -11.28
N GLU A 184 0.09 -13.15 -11.71
CA GLU A 184 1.29 -12.38 -11.41
C GLU A 184 1.36 -11.99 -9.92
N ALA A 185 0.27 -11.43 -9.38
CA ALA A 185 0.15 -11.09 -7.96
C ALA A 185 0.40 -12.32 -7.08
N ARG A 186 -0.19 -13.47 -7.45
CA ARG A 186 0.04 -14.74 -6.77
C ARG A 186 1.51 -15.16 -6.83
N ALA A 187 2.15 -15.08 -8.00
CA ALA A 187 3.54 -15.48 -8.15
C ALA A 187 4.48 -14.62 -7.29
N ALA A 188 4.26 -13.31 -7.22
CA ALA A 188 5.04 -12.41 -6.37
C ALA A 188 4.91 -12.75 -4.87
N LEU A 189 3.68 -13.00 -4.41
CA LEU A 189 3.40 -13.41 -3.02
C LEU A 189 3.96 -14.80 -2.71
N ASP A 190 3.68 -15.81 -3.54
CA ASP A 190 4.16 -17.18 -3.35
C ASP A 190 5.70 -17.21 -3.32
N ARG A 191 6.37 -16.41 -4.17
CA ARG A 191 7.84 -16.23 -4.12
C ARG A 191 8.27 -15.65 -2.77
N ALA A 192 7.67 -14.55 -2.32
CA ALA A 192 8.06 -13.90 -1.06
C ALA A 192 7.91 -14.87 0.13
N PHE A 193 6.76 -15.54 0.28
CA PHE A 193 6.50 -16.48 1.38
C PHE A 193 7.37 -17.75 1.34
N THR A 194 7.82 -18.17 0.16
CA THR A 194 8.68 -19.35 -0.01
C THR A 194 10.16 -19.03 0.22
N THR A 195 10.61 -17.86 -0.23
CA THR A 195 12.04 -17.52 -0.26
C THR A 195 12.49 -16.66 0.91
N GLN A 196 11.59 -15.93 1.56
CA GLN A 196 11.91 -14.98 2.62
C GLN A 196 11.09 -15.27 3.90
N PRO A 197 11.69 -15.84 4.95
CA PRO A 197 11.00 -16.08 6.21
C PRO A 197 10.36 -14.83 6.83
N ALA A 198 10.95 -13.65 6.60
CA ALA A 198 10.43 -12.37 7.07
C ALA A 198 9.07 -11.99 6.46
N ALA A 199 8.70 -12.52 5.29
CA ALA A 199 7.38 -12.29 4.67
C ALA A 199 6.23 -12.70 5.58
N TRP A 200 6.41 -13.76 6.38
CA TRP A 200 5.42 -14.22 7.37
C TRP A 200 5.25 -13.28 8.57
N GLY A 201 6.07 -12.23 8.69
CA GLY A 201 5.91 -11.14 9.65
C GLY A 201 5.42 -9.83 9.03
N HIS A 202 5.10 -9.81 7.73
CA HIS A 202 4.77 -8.60 7.00
C HIS A 202 3.25 -8.43 6.84
N PRO A 203 2.61 -7.43 7.47
CA PRO A 203 1.16 -7.29 7.49
C PRO A 203 0.56 -7.08 6.09
N GLY A 204 1.19 -6.25 5.24
CA GLY A 204 0.75 -6.05 3.86
C GLY A 204 0.68 -7.33 3.02
N LEU A 205 1.78 -8.10 2.94
CA LEU A 205 1.80 -9.37 2.22
C LEU A 205 0.76 -10.37 2.73
N LEU A 206 0.61 -10.49 4.06
CA LEU A 206 -0.38 -11.39 4.66
C LEU A 206 -1.81 -10.95 4.29
N HIS A 207 -2.12 -9.66 4.42
CA HIS A 207 -3.43 -9.11 4.12
C HIS A 207 -3.78 -9.23 2.63
N PHE A 208 -2.85 -8.90 1.74
CA PHE A 208 -3.10 -8.96 0.30
C PHE A 208 -3.18 -10.40 -0.22
N TYR A 209 -2.54 -11.38 0.44
CA TYR A 209 -2.79 -12.78 0.14
C TYR A 209 -4.23 -13.20 0.43
N ILE A 210 -4.82 -12.69 1.52
CA ILE A 210 -6.21 -12.97 1.89
C ILE A 210 -7.14 -12.42 0.81
N HIS A 211 -7.00 -11.14 0.45
CA HIS A 211 -7.80 -10.53 -0.62
C HIS A 211 -7.62 -11.24 -1.97
N LEU A 212 -6.39 -11.59 -2.32
CA LEU A 212 -6.11 -12.34 -3.55
C LEU A 212 -6.86 -13.67 -3.58
N MET A 213 -6.99 -14.37 -2.46
CA MET A 213 -7.56 -15.73 -2.41
C MET A 213 -9.06 -15.78 -2.08
N GLU A 214 -9.65 -14.68 -1.62
CA GLU A 214 -11.00 -14.65 -1.02
C GLU A 214 -12.10 -15.20 -1.95
N MET A 215 -12.03 -14.89 -3.25
CA MET A 215 -12.99 -15.35 -4.28
C MET A 215 -12.47 -16.55 -5.09
N SER A 216 -11.33 -17.12 -4.71
CA SER A 216 -10.75 -18.27 -5.42
C SER A 216 -11.53 -19.56 -5.17
N SER A 217 -11.20 -20.63 -5.90
CA SER A 217 -11.72 -21.98 -5.64
C SER A 217 -11.09 -22.66 -4.42
N THR A 218 -10.07 -22.06 -3.82
CA THR A 218 -9.34 -22.59 -2.64
C THR A 218 -9.05 -21.49 -1.62
N PRO A 219 -10.05 -20.77 -1.10
CA PRO A 219 -9.84 -19.66 -0.16
C PRO A 219 -9.18 -20.12 1.15
N GLU A 220 -9.34 -21.40 1.52
CA GLU A 220 -8.73 -22.00 2.71
C GLU A 220 -7.19 -21.95 2.72
N LYS A 221 -6.54 -21.77 1.55
CA LYS A 221 -5.09 -21.55 1.47
C LYS A 221 -4.63 -20.25 2.14
N ALA A 222 -5.53 -19.28 2.32
CA ALA A 222 -5.24 -18.04 3.03
C ALA A 222 -5.33 -18.18 4.55
N LEU A 223 -5.87 -19.28 5.11
CA LEU A 223 -6.05 -19.44 6.56
C LEU A 223 -4.75 -19.26 7.37
N PRO A 224 -3.60 -19.84 6.99
CA PRO A 224 -2.35 -19.61 7.71
C PRO A 224 -1.89 -18.14 7.70
N HIS A 225 -2.24 -17.41 6.64
CA HIS A 225 -1.91 -15.99 6.49
C HIS A 225 -2.81 -15.14 7.40
N ALA A 226 -4.11 -15.44 7.43
CA ALA A 226 -5.07 -14.80 8.32
C ALA A 226 -4.74 -15.03 9.80
N ASP A 227 -4.46 -16.27 10.20
CA ASP A 227 -4.07 -16.61 11.58
C ASP A 227 -2.80 -15.87 12.02
N ARG A 228 -1.87 -15.65 11.09
CA ARG A 228 -0.63 -14.91 11.35
C ARG A 228 -0.89 -13.42 11.48
N LEU A 229 -1.73 -12.85 10.61
CA LEU A 229 -2.07 -11.43 10.62
C LEU A 229 -2.75 -11.03 11.94
N VAL A 230 -3.70 -11.82 12.42
CA VAL A 230 -4.37 -11.58 13.72
C VAL A 230 -3.36 -11.46 14.86
N ARG A 231 -2.36 -12.36 14.90
CA ARG A 231 -1.33 -12.34 15.95
C ARG A 231 -0.38 -11.15 15.87
N LEU A 232 -0.25 -10.51 14.70
CA LEU A 232 0.58 -9.32 14.53
C LEU A 232 -0.14 -8.05 14.98
N ALA A 233 -1.47 -8.00 14.85
CA ALA A 233 -2.30 -6.83 15.14
C ALA A 233 -2.78 -6.75 16.61
N GLY A 234 -2.06 -7.39 17.54
CA GLY A 234 -2.27 -7.19 18.99
C GLY A 234 -3.63 -7.64 19.56
N CYS A 235 -4.35 -8.56 18.90
CA CYS A 235 -5.62 -9.12 19.39
C CYS A 235 -5.46 -10.55 19.95
#